data_AF-X1H2L2-F1
#
_entry.id   AF-X1H2L2-F1
#
_cell.length_a   1.000
_cell.length_b   1.000
_cell.length_c   1.000
_cell.angle_alpha   90.00
_cell.angle_beta   90.00
_cell.angle_gamma   90.00
#
_symmetry.space_group_name_H-M   'P 1'
#
loop_
_entity.id
_entity.type
_entity.pdbx_description
1 polymer ?
#
loop_
_entity_poly.entity_id
_entity_poly.type
_entity_poly.pdbx_seq_one_letter_code
_entity_poly.pdbx_strand_id
1 'polypeptide(L)'
;DVIYAMPGHVETVDGAGVLDLDVAGISVIGLGSGGIQAVINMTADDATVDIGAANVTVEDMHFVMTSDDVAIVIDVQADDFTLRKCRFSQSAVDNAGTICVQDAAATASDRITIEDCHAIMYDATNTHFVNFAGTGDGHIIRNNVLIGDWGTITIGGAGVVTLASVTNNYIYSAASTNDSGINLADTATGFVAANRIGITSGDNTTDGVNAIACNSFENYVTDGAGVQGILDPVAT
;
A
#
# COMPACT_ATOMS: atom_id res chain seq x y z
N ASP A 1 19.42 -15.16 -0.03
CA ASP A 1 20.08 -14.89 1.27
C ASP A 1 19.10 -14.32 2.27
N VAL A 2 19.47 -14.23 3.55
CA VAL A 2 18.62 -13.61 4.58
C VAL A 2 19.44 -12.56 5.34
N ILE A 3 18.94 -11.33 5.35
CA ILE A 3 19.53 -10.16 5.99
C ILE A 3 18.64 -9.79 7.17
N TYR A 4 19.22 -9.72 8.37
CA TYR A 4 18.52 -9.30 9.58
C TYR A 4 18.94 -7.89 9.98
N ALA A 5 17.98 -6.97 10.04
CA ALA A 5 18.18 -5.65 10.61
C ALA A 5 17.91 -5.72 12.12
N MET A 6 18.91 -5.43 12.94
CA MET A 6 18.82 -5.56 14.40
C MET A 6 17.80 -4.58 14.99
N PRO A 7 17.22 -4.86 16.18
CA PRO A 7 16.30 -3.94 16.83
C PRO A 7 16.94 -2.56 17.06
N GLY A 8 16.21 -1.50 16.68
CA GLY A 8 16.67 -0.11 16.74
C GLY A 8 17.68 0.29 15.66
N HIS A 9 17.99 -0.60 14.71
CA HIS A 9 18.76 -0.21 13.53
C HIS A 9 17.96 0.79 12.68
N VAL A 10 18.68 1.75 12.10
CA VAL A 10 18.14 2.73 11.15
C VAL A 10 19.03 2.67 9.92
N GLU A 11 18.45 2.23 8.81
CA GLU A 11 19.05 2.37 7.48
C GLU A 11 18.49 3.67 6.87
N THR A 12 19.36 4.55 6.41
CA THR A 12 18.95 5.84 5.82
C THR A 12 19.03 5.76 4.31
N VAL A 13 17.92 6.09 3.65
CA VAL A 13 17.82 6.21 2.19
C VAL A 13 17.71 7.69 1.87
N ASP A 14 18.78 8.27 1.35
CA ASP A 14 18.92 9.72 1.08
C ASP A 14 18.89 10.07 -0.42
N GLY A 15 18.47 9.12 -1.25
CA GLY A 15 18.25 9.29 -2.68
C GLY A 15 17.81 7.99 -3.35
N ALA A 16 17.53 8.05 -4.65
CA ALA A 16 17.11 6.89 -5.44
C ALA A 16 18.21 5.82 -5.53
N GLY A 17 17.82 4.54 -5.51
CA GLY A 17 18.73 3.40 -5.68
C GLY A 17 19.77 3.20 -4.58
N VAL A 18 19.68 3.94 -3.47
CA VAL A 18 20.59 3.75 -2.32
C VAL A 18 20.38 2.38 -1.68
N LEU A 19 19.11 1.94 -1.58
CA LEU A 19 18.76 0.59 -1.20
C LEU A 19 18.14 -0.13 -2.41
N ASP A 20 18.98 -0.85 -3.13
CA ASP A 20 18.61 -1.68 -4.28
C ASP A 20 18.68 -3.17 -3.91
N LEU A 21 17.53 -3.84 -3.95
CA LEU A 21 17.39 -5.27 -3.70
C LEU A 21 17.46 -6.04 -5.03
N ASP A 22 18.65 -6.06 -5.63
CA ASP A 22 18.94 -6.57 -6.98
C ASP A 22 19.37 -8.04 -7.04
N VAL A 23 19.29 -8.77 -5.91
CA VAL A 23 19.64 -10.20 -5.84
C VAL A 23 18.38 -11.03 -5.64
N ALA A 24 18.14 -11.96 -6.57
CA ALA A 24 16.95 -12.82 -6.51
C ALA A 24 16.95 -13.72 -5.26
N GLY A 25 15.77 -13.88 -4.64
CA GLY A 25 15.59 -14.79 -3.50
C GLY A 25 16.18 -14.28 -2.18
N ILE A 26 16.42 -12.98 -2.02
CA ILE A 26 16.82 -12.41 -0.73
C ILE A 26 15.62 -12.09 0.15
N SER A 27 15.83 -12.13 1.47
CA SER A 27 14.87 -11.63 2.45
C SER A 27 15.54 -10.61 3.35
N VAL A 28 14.93 -9.44 3.51
CA VAL A 28 15.30 -8.40 4.47
C VAL A 28 14.28 -8.43 5.60
N ILE A 29 14.74 -8.77 6.80
CA ILE A 29 13.87 -9.00 7.95
C ILE A 29 14.27 -8.07 9.09
N GLY A 30 13.34 -7.18 9.46
CA GLY A 30 13.45 -6.37 10.65
C GLY A 30 13.29 -7.20 11.92
N LEU A 31 14.08 -6.89 12.93
CA LEU A 31 13.91 -7.41 14.28
C LEU A 31 13.46 -6.28 15.20
N GLY A 32 12.82 -6.64 16.31
CA GLY A 32 12.29 -5.69 17.27
C GLY A 32 10.78 -5.55 17.16
N SER A 33 10.22 -4.57 17.86
CA SER A 33 8.79 -4.27 17.82
C SER A 33 8.54 -2.87 18.38
N GLY A 34 7.41 -2.25 18.02
CA GLY A 34 7.06 -0.93 18.53
C GLY A 34 8.15 0.10 18.22
N GLY A 35 8.64 0.81 19.24
CA GLY A 35 9.65 1.86 19.07
C GLY A 35 11.08 1.38 18.78
N ILE A 36 11.33 0.07 18.77
CA ILE A 36 12.65 -0.51 18.42
C ILE A 36 12.58 -1.43 17.20
N GLN A 37 11.47 -1.42 16.46
CA GLN A 37 11.41 -2.06 15.15
C GLN A 37 12.48 -1.46 14.24
N ALA A 38 13.18 -2.26 13.44
CA ALA A 38 14.20 -1.76 12.52
C ALA A 38 13.57 -0.80 11.50
N VAL A 39 14.26 0.31 11.24
CA VAL A 39 13.73 1.44 10.47
C VAL A 39 14.46 1.57 9.13
N ILE A 40 13.68 1.85 8.08
CA ILE A 40 14.17 2.43 6.82
C ILE A 40 13.70 3.89 6.81
N ASN A 41 14.65 4.82 6.87
CA ASN A 41 14.41 6.23 7.03
C ASN A 41 14.60 6.96 5.70
N MET A 42 13.52 7.48 5.13
CA MET A 42 13.50 8.15 3.83
C MET A 42 13.73 9.66 4.03
N THR A 43 14.89 10.18 3.62
CA THR A 43 15.34 11.55 3.93
C THR A 43 15.45 12.49 2.73
N ALA A 44 15.03 12.05 1.55
CA ALA A 44 15.02 12.87 0.34
C ALA A 44 13.74 12.60 -0.48
N ASP A 45 13.31 13.57 -1.28
CA ASP A 45 12.09 13.47 -2.09
C ASP A 45 12.19 12.36 -3.17
N ASP A 46 13.40 12.05 -3.61
CA ASP A 46 13.71 10.96 -4.56
C ASP A 46 14.18 9.67 -3.86
N ALA A 47 14.19 9.62 -2.53
CA ALA A 47 14.55 8.41 -1.78
C ALA A 47 13.60 7.25 -2.15
N THR A 48 14.17 6.15 -2.61
CA THR A 48 13.39 4.98 -3.08
C THR A 48 14.09 3.69 -2.66
N VAL A 49 13.32 2.70 -2.24
CA VAL A 49 13.78 1.31 -2.11
C VAL A 49 13.42 0.55 -3.39
N ASP A 50 14.44 0.18 -4.15
CA ASP A 50 14.26 -0.48 -5.44
C ASP A 50 14.21 -2.00 -5.25
N ILE A 51 13.19 -2.65 -5.83
CA ILE A 51 13.12 -4.11 -5.92
C ILE A 51 13.49 -4.52 -7.34
N GLY A 52 14.78 -4.66 -7.59
CA GLY A 52 15.33 -4.97 -8.91
C GLY A 52 15.34 -6.46 -9.29
N ALA A 53 15.05 -7.36 -8.34
CA ALA A 53 15.12 -8.81 -8.58
C ALA A 53 13.92 -9.59 -8.03
N ALA A 54 13.68 -10.76 -8.64
CA ALA A 54 12.53 -11.59 -8.31
C ALA A 54 12.67 -12.34 -6.97
N ASN A 55 11.55 -12.74 -6.38
CA ASN A 55 11.50 -13.53 -5.13
C ASN A 55 12.12 -12.80 -3.93
N VAL A 56 12.02 -11.47 -3.88
CA VAL A 56 12.48 -10.67 -2.75
C VAL A 56 11.39 -10.59 -1.69
N THR A 57 11.77 -10.71 -0.41
CA THR A 57 10.87 -10.49 0.72
C THR A 57 11.38 -9.36 1.60
N VAL A 58 10.51 -8.41 1.94
CA VAL A 58 10.75 -7.44 3.02
C VAL A 58 9.73 -7.69 4.12
N GLU A 59 10.21 -7.95 5.33
CA GLU A 59 9.39 -8.33 6.47
C GLU A 59 9.74 -7.51 7.72
N ASP A 60 8.71 -7.09 8.45
CA ASP A 60 8.82 -6.51 9.81
C ASP A 60 9.72 -5.26 9.91
N MET A 61 9.85 -4.53 8.79
CA MET A 61 10.52 -3.23 8.72
C MET A 61 9.54 -2.07 8.93
N HIS A 62 10.03 -0.97 9.50
CA HIS A 62 9.31 0.29 9.64
C HIS A 62 9.86 1.36 8.68
N PHE A 63 9.09 1.71 7.66
CA PHE A 63 9.38 2.81 6.75
C PHE A 63 8.91 4.14 7.36
N VAL A 64 9.84 5.11 7.46
CA VAL A 64 9.56 6.44 8.02
C VAL A 64 9.89 7.52 7.00
N MET A 65 8.89 8.32 6.64
CA MET A 65 9.08 9.51 5.83
C MET A 65 9.58 10.67 6.69
N THR A 66 10.68 11.27 6.25
CA THR A 66 11.26 12.46 6.88
C THR A 66 11.55 13.61 5.91
N SER A 67 11.24 13.40 4.63
CA SER A 67 11.22 14.41 3.56
C SER A 67 9.78 14.77 3.21
N ASP A 68 9.59 15.95 2.63
CA ASP A 68 8.26 16.54 2.45
C ASP A 68 7.43 15.76 1.41
N ASP A 69 8.05 15.24 0.34
CA ASP A 69 7.32 14.52 -0.72
C ASP A 69 8.16 13.37 -1.29
N VAL A 70 8.32 12.28 -0.53
CA VAL A 70 8.94 11.05 -1.07
C VAL A 70 8.03 10.49 -2.17
N ALA A 71 8.48 10.53 -3.41
CA ALA A 71 7.62 10.25 -4.57
C ALA A 71 7.09 8.80 -4.58
N ILE A 72 7.99 7.83 -4.44
CA ILE A 72 7.67 6.40 -4.36
C ILE A 72 8.58 5.80 -3.29
N VAL A 73 8.01 5.20 -2.26
CA VAL A 73 8.80 4.64 -1.15
C VAL A 73 9.43 3.31 -1.54
N ILE A 74 8.64 2.41 -2.13
CA ILE A 74 9.08 1.10 -2.64
C ILE A 74 8.66 1.00 -4.10
N ASP A 75 9.64 0.90 -4.99
CA ASP A 75 9.41 0.72 -6.42
C ASP A 75 9.71 -0.74 -6.82
N VAL A 76 8.67 -1.47 -7.21
CA VAL A 76 8.76 -2.91 -7.51
C VAL A 76 8.91 -3.13 -9.00
N GLN A 77 10.13 -3.44 -9.43
CA GLN A 77 10.48 -3.63 -10.85
C GLN A 77 10.69 -5.12 -11.20
N ALA A 78 10.19 -6.03 -10.36
CA ALA A 78 10.39 -7.47 -10.49
C ALA A 78 9.21 -8.31 -9.98
N ASP A 79 9.24 -9.60 -10.31
CA ASP A 79 8.20 -10.57 -9.95
C ASP A 79 8.35 -11.16 -8.54
N ASP A 80 7.25 -11.71 -8.01
CA ASP A 80 7.24 -12.52 -6.78
C ASP A 80 7.77 -11.77 -5.54
N PHE A 81 7.58 -10.44 -5.52
CA PHE A 81 7.90 -9.61 -4.36
C PHE A 81 6.89 -9.82 -3.24
N THR A 82 7.36 -9.93 -1.99
CA THR A 82 6.52 -9.98 -0.80
C THR A 82 6.90 -8.88 0.18
N LEU A 83 5.95 -8.00 0.48
CA LEU A 83 6.01 -7.07 1.61
C LEU A 83 5.06 -7.55 2.70
N ARG A 84 5.57 -7.80 3.91
CA ARG A 84 4.71 -8.28 4.99
C ARG A 84 5.05 -7.78 6.37
N LYS A 85 4.02 -7.57 7.21
CA LYS A 85 4.17 -7.11 8.60
C LYS A 85 4.93 -5.78 8.75
N CYS A 86 4.99 -4.99 7.68
CA CYS A 86 5.71 -3.73 7.67
C CYS A 86 4.85 -2.59 8.18
N ARG A 87 5.51 -1.56 8.71
CA ARG A 87 4.87 -0.32 9.16
C ARG A 87 5.26 0.83 8.24
N PHE A 88 4.32 1.74 7.99
CA PHE A 88 4.57 3.03 7.34
C PHE A 88 4.12 4.16 8.25
N SER A 89 4.95 5.19 8.37
CA SER A 89 4.58 6.44 9.04
C SER A 89 5.38 7.63 8.54
N GLN A 90 4.96 8.81 8.96
CA GLN A 90 5.63 10.08 8.70
C GLN A 90 6.05 10.77 10.00
N SER A 91 7.19 11.46 9.98
CA SER A 91 7.74 12.16 11.16
C SER A 91 7.14 13.55 11.38
N ALA A 92 6.50 14.12 10.36
CA ALA A 92 5.77 15.38 10.40
C ALA A 92 4.48 15.30 9.56
N VAL A 93 3.64 16.33 9.64
CA VAL A 93 2.36 16.42 8.90
C VAL A 93 2.53 16.56 7.41
N ASP A 94 3.66 17.14 7.01
CA ASP A 94 4.08 17.51 5.68
C ASP A 94 5.10 16.53 5.08
N ASN A 95 5.34 15.38 5.71
CA ASN A 95 6.31 14.38 5.26
C ASN A 95 5.64 13.21 4.55
N ALA A 96 5.17 13.43 3.33
CA ALA A 96 4.43 12.43 2.59
C ALA A 96 5.33 11.31 2.05
N GLY A 97 4.72 10.13 1.98
CA GLY A 97 5.16 9.05 1.10
C GLY A 97 4.11 8.96 0.02
N THR A 98 4.21 9.84 -0.99
CA THR A 98 3.19 10.09 -2.00
C THR A 98 2.58 8.78 -2.50
N ILE A 99 3.44 7.78 -2.77
CA ILE A 99 3.06 6.40 -3.02
C ILE A 99 3.91 5.48 -2.11
N CYS A 100 3.26 4.67 -1.26
CA CYS A 100 4.01 3.76 -0.38
C CYS A 100 4.60 2.56 -1.14
N VAL A 101 3.84 1.96 -2.07
CA VAL A 101 4.31 0.85 -2.91
C VAL A 101 3.77 1.03 -4.32
N GLN A 102 4.64 0.90 -5.32
CA GLN A 102 4.25 0.91 -6.73
C GLN A 102 4.74 -0.35 -7.44
N ASP A 103 3.94 -0.88 -8.35
CA ASP A 103 4.36 -1.90 -9.31
C ASP A 103 5.13 -1.26 -10.50
N ALA A 104 5.64 -2.09 -11.41
CA ALA A 104 6.51 -1.62 -12.47
C ALA A 104 5.76 -0.76 -13.52
N ALA A 105 5.83 0.57 -13.43
CA ALA A 105 5.03 1.46 -14.29
C ALA A 105 5.27 1.30 -15.80
N ALA A 106 6.48 0.91 -16.21
CA ALA A 106 6.87 0.76 -17.62
C ALA A 106 6.93 -0.69 -18.11
N THR A 107 6.84 -1.67 -17.20
CA THR A 107 7.01 -3.09 -17.50
C THR A 107 5.92 -3.91 -16.82
N ALA A 108 6.02 -5.24 -16.88
CA ALA A 108 5.21 -6.10 -16.05
C ALA A 108 5.99 -6.45 -14.78
N SER A 109 5.29 -6.47 -13.65
CA SER A 109 5.72 -7.15 -12.43
C SER A 109 4.55 -8.04 -12.02
N ASP A 110 4.81 -9.31 -11.76
CA ASP A 110 3.76 -10.28 -11.44
C ASP A 110 3.85 -10.76 -9.98
N ARG A 111 2.72 -11.25 -9.46
CA ARG A 111 2.62 -11.98 -8.18
C ARG A 111 3.15 -11.22 -6.96
N ILE A 112 3.07 -9.89 -7.00
CA ILE A 112 3.33 -9.02 -5.84
C ILE A 112 2.34 -9.36 -4.73
N THR A 113 2.87 -9.61 -3.53
CA THR A 113 2.09 -9.85 -2.32
C THR A 113 2.36 -8.75 -1.29
N ILE A 114 1.32 -8.08 -0.82
CA ILE A 114 1.38 -7.07 0.23
C ILE A 114 0.40 -7.46 1.34
N GLU A 115 0.92 -7.88 2.49
CA GLU A 115 0.10 -8.47 3.54
C GLU A 115 0.46 -8.07 4.97
N ASP A 116 -0.55 -8.01 5.84
CA ASP A 116 -0.39 -7.77 7.28
C ASP A 116 0.37 -6.46 7.60
N CYS A 117 0.40 -5.49 6.68
CA CYS A 117 1.06 -4.19 6.86
C CYS A 117 0.17 -3.17 7.57
N HIS A 118 0.79 -2.18 8.20
CA HIS A 118 0.10 -1.12 8.95
C HIS A 118 0.62 0.27 8.57
N ALA A 119 -0.24 1.13 8.02
CA ALA A 119 0.13 2.49 7.62
C ALA A 119 -0.63 3.54 8.46
N ILE A 120 0.10 4.56 8.92
CA ILE A 120 -0.46 5.82 9.47
C ILE A 120 0.18 6.99 8.70
N MET A 121 -0.52 7.49 7.69
CA MET A 121 -0.02 8.46 6.71
C MET A 121 -1.01 9.64 6.57
N TYR A 122 -0.86 10.68 7.39
CA TYR A 122 -1.84 11.76 7.56
C TYR A 122 -1.59 13.01 6.70
N ASP A 123 -0.53 13.02 5.89
CA ASP A 123 -0.32 14.07 4.89
C ASP A 123 -1.37 13.99 3.77
N ALA A 124 -1.92 15.12 3.37
CA ALA A 124 -2.90 15.23 2.28
C ALA A 124 -2.31 15.10 0.87
N THR A 125 -0.98 15.15 0.70
CA THR A 125 -0.30 14.89 -0.58
C THR A 125 -0.11 13.40 -0.85
N ASN A 126 -0.26 12.53 0.16
CA ASN A 126 -0.30 11.08 -0.04
C ASN A 126 -1.41 10.72 -1.04
N THR A 127 -1.11 9.86 -2.01
CA THR A 127 -2.04 9.47 -3.07
C THR A 127 -2.48 8.01 -2.95
N HIS A 128 -1.53 7.11 -2.67
CA HIS A 128 -1.73 5.67 -2.65
C HIS A 128 -0.94 4.99 -1.53
N PHE A 129 -1.52 3.93 -0.96
CA PHE A 129 -0.72 2.93 -0.26
C PHE A 129 -0.14 1.92 -1.26
N VAL A 130 -0.97 1.43 -2.19
CA VAL A 130 -0.53 0.58 -3.30
C VAL A 130 -1.01 1.19 -4.61
N ASN A 131 -0.08 1.54 -5.49
CA ASN A 131 -0.36 1.99 -6.84
C ASN A 131 -0.05 0.88 -7.86
N PHE A 132 -1.07 0.47 -8.62
CA PHE A 132 -0.92 -0.33 -9.83
C PHE A 132 -0.75 0.63 -11.01
N ALA A 133 0.47 1.09 -11.22
CA ALA A 133 0.87 1.97 -12.32
C ALA A 133 1.06 1.20 -13.64
N GLY A 134 1.47 -0.06 -13.56
CA GLY A 134 1.94 -0.86 -14.69
C GLY A 134 0.97 -1.93 -15.18
N THR A 135 1.54 -3.03 -15.66
CA THR A 135 0.78 -4.26 -15.92
C THR A 135 1.26 -5.37 -15.01
N GLY A 136 0.40 -6.34 -14.70
CA GLY A 136 0.80 -7.48 -13.89
C GLY A 136 -0.25 -8.56 -13.82
N ASP A 137 0.11 -9.71 -13.24
CA ASP A 137 -0.80 -10.82 -12.98
C ASP A 137 -0.67 -11.33 -11.55
N GLY A 138 -1.79 -11.70 -10.94
CA GLY A 138 -1.83 -12.44 -9.68
C GLY A 138 -1.41 -11.65 -8.44
N HIS A 139 -1.58 -10.33 -8.43
CA HIS A 139 -1.30 -9.52 -7.23
C HIS A 139 -2.22 -9.85 -6.08
N ILE A 140 -1.68 -9.88 -4.86
CA ILE A 140 -2.40 -10.21 -3.63
C ILE A 140 -2.19 -9.07 -2.62
N ILE A 141 -3.26 -8.34 -2.31
CA ILE A 141 -3.24 -7.27 -1.31
C ILE A 141 -4.21 -7.63 -0.20
N ARG A 142 -3.70 -8.02 0.98
CA ARG A 142 -4.57 -8.56 2.04
C ARG A 142 -4.20 -8.23 3.47
N ASN A 143 -5.22 -8.23 4.34
CA ASN A 143 -5.05 -8.10 5.80
C ASN A 143 -4.31 -6.82 6.26
N ASN A 144 -4.28 -5.77 5.43
CA ASN A 144 -3.59 -4.54 5.78
C ASN A 144 -4.51 -3.60 6.58
N VAL A 145 -3.91 -2.75 7.41
CA VAL A 145 -4.59 -1.66 8.12
C VAL A 145 -4.01 -0.33 7.64
N LEU A 146 -4.80 0.42 6.88
CA LEU A 146 -4.36 1.58 6.11
C LEU A 146 -5.12 2.81 6.58
N ILE A 147 -4.48 3.60 7.43
CA ILE A 147 -5.07 4.81 8.00
C ILE A 147 -4.31 6.00 7.42
N GLY A 148 -4.97 6.83 6.63
CA GLY A 148 -4.30 7.99 6.06
C GLY A 148 -5.23 8.97 5.38
N ASP A 149 -4.64 9.97 4.76
CA ASP A 149 -5.30 10.81 3.76
C ASP A 149 -4.83 10.30 2.38
N TRP A 150 -5.70 9.64 1.63
CA TRP A 150 -5.33 9.03 0.34
C TRP A 150 -6.00 9.81 -0.78
N GLY A 151 -5.30 10.80 -1.31
CA GLY A 151 -5.83 11.79 -2.26
C GLY A 151 -6.15 11.26 -3.66
N THR A 152 -5.83 10.00 -4.00
CA THR A 152 -6.17 9.40 -5.30
C THR A 152 -6.84 8.03 -5.19
N ILE A 153 -6.17 7.00 -4.71
CA ILE A 153 -6.77 5.67 -4.49
C ILE A 153 -5.95 4.98 -3.39
N THR A 154 -6.54 4.47 -2.32
CA THR A 154 -5.73 3.77 -1.30
C THR A 154 -5.05 2.51 -1.86
N ILE A 155 -5.80 1.66 -2.58
CA ILE A 155 -5.28 0.46 -3.26
C ILE A 155 -5.82 0.43 -4.70
N GLY A 156 -4.93 0.51 -5.68
CA GLY A 156 -5.29 0.33 -7.08
C GLY A 156 -4.57 1.28 -8.02
N GLY A 157 -5.13 1.55 -9.19
CA GLY A 157 -4.47 2.37 -10.21
C GLY A 157 -5.02 2.11 -11.60
N ALA A 158 -4.54 2.90 -12.57
CA ALA A 158 -4.93 2.78 -13.98
C ALA A 158 -4.26 1.60 -14.70
N GLY A 159 -3.24 1.00 -14.06
CA GLY A 159 -2.54 -0.18 -14.54
C GLY A 159 -3.44 -1.41 -14.64
N VAL A 160 -3.11 -2.32 -15.56
CA VAL A 160 -3.90 -3.51 -15.83
C VAL A 160 -3.31 -4.70 -15.08
N VAL A 161 -3.94 -5.06 -13.97
CA VAL A 161 -3.59 -6.24 -13.19
C VAL A 161 -4.63 -7.34 -13.40
N THR A 162 -4.22 -8.49 -13.95
CA THR A 162 -5.09 -9.65 -14.09
C THR A 162 -5.01 -10.57 -12.88
N LEU A 163 -6.08 -11.35 -12.64
CA LEU A 163 -6.18 -12.32 -11.54
C LEU A 163 -5.83 -11.76 -10.15
N ALA A 164 -6.09 -10.48 -9.91
CA ALA A 164 -5.81 -9.80 -8.65
C ALA A 164 -6.73 -10.28 -7.52
N SER A 165 -6.22 -10.29 -6.30
CA SER A 165 -6.95 -10.60 -5.07
C SER A 165 -6.75 -9.49 -4.05
N VAL A 166 -7.77 -8.63 -3.86
CA VAL A 166 -7.73 -7.56 -2.85
C VAL A 166 -8.72 -7.89 -1.73
N THR A 167 -8.22 -8.33 -0.56
CA THR A 167 -9.10 -8.88 0.48
C THR A 167 -8.78 -8.50 1.92
N ASN A 168 -9.80 -8.44 2.77
CA ASN A 168 -9.64 -8.30 4.23
C ASN A 168 -8.82 -7.07 4.67
N ASN A 169 -8.79 -6.00 3.86
CA ASN A 169 -8.12 -4.77 4.24
C ASN A 169 -9.06 -3.87 5.06
N TYR A 170 -8.47 -3.13 6.00
CA TYR A 170 -9.12 -2.06 6.76
C TYR A 170 -8.57 -0.74 6.25
N ILE A 171 -9.42 0.08 5.64
CA ILE A 171 -9.04 1.33 5.00
C ILE A 171 -9.77 2.47 5.69
N TYR A 172 -9.02 3.50 6.06
CA TYR A 172 -9.52 4.81 6.42
C TYR A 172 -8.81 5.84 5.55
N SER A 173 -9.60 6.60 4.77
CA SER A 173 -9.15 7.76 4.03
C SER A 173 -9.78 9.04 4.58
N ALA A 174 -8.95 9.97 5.05
CA ALA A 174 -9.34 11.32 5.46
C ALA A 174 -9.53 12.28 4.28
N ALA A 175 -9.19 11.86 3.06
CA ALA A 175 -9.29 12.67 1.86
C ALA A 175 -10.71 13.23 1.71
N SER A 176 -10.80 14.53 1.45
CA SER A 176 -12.07 15.27 1.39
C SER A 176 -12.60 15.49 -0.04
N THR A 177 -11.78 15.20 -1.04
CA THR A 177 -12.10 15.40 -2.46
C THR A 177 -11.94 14.14 -3.29
N ASN A 178 -11.76 12.98 -2.64
CA ASN A 178 -11.46 11.74 -3.33
C ASN A 178 -12.29 10.57 -2.78
N ASP A 179 -12.80 9.75 -3.70
CA ASP A 179 -13.91 8.83 -3.44
C ASP A 179 -13.52 7.35 -3.51
N SER A 180 -12.24 7.02 -3.75
CA SER A 180 -11.81 5.64 -4.01
C SER A 180 -10.95 5.04 -2.90
N GLY A 181 -11.51 4.09 -2.15
CA GLY A 181 -10.71 3.22 -1.28
C GLY A 181 -9.97 2.16 -2.09
N ILE A 182 -10.70 1.43 -2.91
CA ILE A 182 -10.15 0.44 -3.85
C ILE A 182 -10.66 0.76 -5.26
N ASN A 183 -9.76 0.96 -6.21
CA ASN A 183 -10.14 1.23 -7.60
C ASN A 183 -9.18 0.55 -8.59
N LEU A 184 -9.69 -0.42 -9.34
CA LEU A 184 -8.93 -1.18 -10.33
C LEU A 184 -9.38 -0.80 -11.74
N ALA A 185 -8.45 -0.81 -12.70
CA ALA A 185 -8.77 -0.56 -14.11
C ALA A 185 -9.93 -1.44 -14.62
N ASP A 186 -10.71 -0.93 -15.56
CA ASP A 186 -11.86 -1.64 -16.16
C ASP A 186 -11.48 -2.93 -16.91
N THR A 187 -10.18 -3.13 -17.17
CA THR A 187 -9.61 -4.33 -17.79
C THR A 187 -8.92 -5.26 -16.78
N ALA A 188 -8.84 -4.87 -15.51
CA ALA A 188 -8.33 -5.74 -14.44
C ALA A 188 -9.29 -6.91 -14.20
N THR A 189 -8.76 -8.06 -13.79
CA THR A 189 -9.58 -9.25 -13.48
C THR A 189 -9.22 -9.82 -12.13
N GLY A 190 -10.09 -10.64 -11.56
CA GLY A 190 -9.89 -11.26 -10.25
C GLY A 190 -11.05 -11.01 -9.30
N PHE A 191 -10.76 -10.72 -8.04
CA PHE A 191 -11.77 -10.44 -7.04
C PHE A 191 -11.35 -9.41 -5.98
N VAL A 192 -12.33 -8.65 -5.52
CA VAL A 192 -12.21 -7.67 -4.42
C VAL A 192 -13.23 -8.03 -3.36
N ALA A 193 -12.79 -8.45 -2.17
CA ALA A 193 -13.72 -9.01 -1.19
C ALA A 193 -13.37 -8.80 0.28
N ALA A 194 -14.41 -8.77 1.14
CA ALA A 194 -14.27 -8.71 2.59
C ALA A 194 -13.47 -7.50 3.11
N ASN A 195 -13.41 -6.40 2.36
CA ASN A 195 -12.74 -5.17 2.76
C ASN A 195 -13.67 -4.29 3.61
N ARG A 196 -13.09 -3.49 4.50
CA ARG A 196 -13.80 -2.54 5.38
C ARG A 196 -13.21 -1.16 5.15
N ILE A 197 -14.00 -0.26 4.59
CA ILE A 197 -13.50 0.97 3.99
C ILE A 197 -14.29 2.14 4.55
N GLY A 198 -13.59 3.08 5.18
CA GLY A 198 -14.10 4.39 5.53
C GLY A 198 -13.45 5.46 4.67
N ILE A 199 -14.25 6.22 3.95
CA ILE A 199 -13.82 7.42 3.20
C ILE A 199 -14.62 8.62 3.73
N THR A 200 -13.99 9.79 3.73
CA THR A 200 -14.56 11.01 4.36
C THR A 200 -15.16 11.98 3.32
N SER A 201 -15.37 11.53 2.08
CA SER A 201 -15.98 12.33 1.01
C SER A 201 -17.43 12.70 1.34
N GLY A 202 -17.80 13.98 1.18
CA GLY A 202 -19.16 14.46 1.42
C GLY A 202 -20.06 14.47 0.17
N ASP A 203 -19.53 14.17 -1.02
CA ASP A 203 -20.15 14.61 -2.29
C ASP A 203 -20.51 13.49 -3.28
N ASN A 204 -20.16 12.21 -3.04
CA ASN A 204 -20.53 11.14 -3.98
C ASN A 204 -20.55 9.74 -3.31
N THR A 205 -21.74 9.15 -3.20
CA THR A 205 -21.99 7.91 -2.43
C THR A 205 -21.65 6.60 -3.17
N THR A 206 -20.69 6.58 -4.11
CA THR A 206 -20.64 5.47 -5.09
C THR A 206 -19.29 4.82 -5.43
N ASP A 207 -18.13 5.29 -4.94
CA ASP A 207 -16.84 4.82 -5.50
C ASP A 207 -15.86 4.16 -4.51
N GLY A 208 -16.28 3.85 -3.27
CA GLY A 208 -15.38 3.25 -2.27
C GLY A 208 -14.73 1.93 -2.72
N VAL A 209 -15.42 1.16 -3.58
CA VAL A 209 -14.85 0.06 -4.36
C VAL A 209 -15.30 0.18 -5.82
N ASN A 210 -14.36 0.43 -6.73
CA ASN A 210 -14.58 0.39 -8.18
C ASN A 210 -13.71 -0.71 -8.82
N ALA A 211 -14.31 -1.81 -9.24
CA ALA A 211 -13.58 -2.92 -9.85
C ALA A 211 -14.48 -3.66 -10.86
N ILE A 212 -14.88 -2.95 -11.93
CA ILE A 212 -15.97 -3.33 -12.84
C ILE A 212 -15.78 -4.72 -13.48
N ALA A 213 -14.55 -5.11 -13.80
CA ALA A 213 -14.23 -6.39 -14.42
C ALA A 213 -13.80 -7.48 -13.41
N CYS A 214 -13.84 -7.19 -12.10
CA CYS A 214 -13.57 -8.14 -11.03
C CYS A 214 -14.86 -8.60 -10.35
N ASN A 215 -14.83 -9.80 -9.77
CA ASN A 215 -15.90 -10.22 -8.86
C ASN A 215 -15.77 -9.44 -7.54
N SER A 216 -16.81 -8.68 -7.18
CA SER A 216 -16.82 -7.89 -5.94
C SER A 216 -17.88 -8.43 -4.97
N PHE A 217 -17.49 -8.77 -3.73
CA PHE A 217 -18.40 -9.34 -2.74
C PHE A 217 -17.98 -9.03 -1.29
N GLU A 218 -18.95 -8.81 -0.41
CA GLU A 218 -18.73 -8.58 1.03
C GLU A 218 -17.80 -7.40 1.37
N ASN A 219 -17.73 -6.39 0.50
CA ASN A 219 -17.05 -5.13 0.83
C ASN A 219 -18.02 -4.21 1.58
N TYR A 220 -17.56 -3.67 2.71
CA TYR A 220 -18.32 -2.74 3.54
C TYR A 220 -17.71 -1.36 3.43
N VAL A 221 -18.48 -0.40 2.96
CA VAL A 221 -18.04 0.98 2.73
C VAL A 221 -18.86 1.94 3.58
N THR A 222 -18.20 2.94 4.16
CA THR A 222 -18.83 4.13 4.74
C THR A 222 -18.20 5.37 4.13
N ASP A 223 -19.03 6.29 3.68
CA ASP A 223 -18.68 7.47 2.89
C ASP A 223 -19.24 8.75 3.52
N GLY A 224 -19.43 8.77 4.83
CA GLY A 224 -20.01 9.93 5.51
C GLY A 224 -19.62 10.01 6.97
N ALA A 225 -19.48 11.24 7.46
CA ALA A 225 -19.20 11.46 8.88
C ALA A 225 -20.38 10.96 9.74
N GLY A 226 -20.08 10.12 10.73
CA GLY A 226 -21.08 9.63 11.69
C GLY A 226 -22.08 8.63 11.11
N VAL A 227 -21.86 8.12 9.89
CA VAL A 227 -22.63 7.01 9.32
C VAL A 227 -21.91 5.68 9.57
N GLN A 228 -22.65 4.59 9.52
CA GLN A 228 -22.11 3.24 9.59
C GLN A 228 -22.55 2.45 8.37
N GLY A 229 -21.70 1.54 7.90
CA GLY A 229 -22.04 0.63 6.81
C GLY A 229 -22.99 -0.41 7.40
N ILE A 230 -24.29 -0.28 7.11
CA ILE A 230 -25.30 -1.12 7.76
C ILE A 230 -25.29 -2.51 7.10
N LEU A 231 -24.86 -3.52 7.87
CA LEU A 231 -25.26 -4.92 7.68
C LEU A 231 -26.20 -5.29 8.82
N ASP A 232 -27.51 -5.25 8.58
CA ASP A 232 -28.57 -5.56 9.55
C ASP A 232 -29.27 -6.89 9.20
N PRO A 233 -28.69 -8.06 9.54
CA PRO A 233 -29.34 -9.33 9.30
C PRO A 233 -30.49 -9.52 10.32
N VAL A 234 -31.65 -9.94 9.80
CA VAL A 234 -32.91 -10.13 10.56
C VAL A 234 -32.69 -10.83 11.91
N ALA A 235 -33.14 -10.18 12.98
CA ALA A 235 -33.42 -10.85 14.23
C ALA A 235 -34.64 -11.76 14.01
N THR A 236 -34.42 -13.08 14.03
CA THR A 236 -35.50 -14.08 14.04
C THR A 236 -36.38 -13.94 15.28
#